data_AF-A0A8S3TMR1-F1
#
_entry.id   AF-A0A8S3TMR1-F1
#
_cell.length_a   1.000
_cell.length_b   1.000
_cell.length_c   1.000
_cell.angle_alpha   90.00
_cell.angle_beta   90.00
_cell.angle_gamma   90.00
#
_symmetry.space_group_name_H-M   'P 1'
#
loop_
_entity.id
_entity.type
_entity.pdbx_description
1 polymer ?
#
loop_
_entity_poly.entity_id
_entity_poly.type
_entity_poly.pdbx_seq_one_letter_code
_entity_poly.pdbx_strand_id
1 'polypeptide(L)'
;MWKFHRICGKQISLENNCTTAKRLNPTETSSHGICFTNTPLVNGKVYEIQVDELVKEWIFSLSLGVTTNIPSDLTEIYWGVDLKESWILHGNSLYKNGKIIGSYSLNLNKVQVGDKLGIMKASDSTLHFYLNGIDHGKAFSNLPEEFATRAGAGAQVAIIKAHNFSGRPADWNVQTVCEFIKSIPNCAPYVEKFRSEQVNGAALLALDKKDLKEFFEMPLGLAVNVCLHLKKYEEKNK
;
A
#
# COMPACT_ATOMS: atom_id res chain seq x y z
N MET A 1 11.23 -15.64 -18.20
CA MET A 1 10.88 -15.49 -16.76
C MET A 1 10.90 -14.02 -16.42
N TRP A 2 9.85 -13.50 -15.77
CA TRP A 2 9.73 -12.09 -15.44
C TRP A 2 10.67 -11.71 -14.30
N LYS A 3 11.11 -10.45 -14.28
CA LYS A 3 12.00 -9.91 -13.26
C LYS A 3 11.49 -8.57 -12.75
N PHE A 4 11.73 -8.31 -11.48
CA PHE A 4 11.66 -6.99 -10.89
C PHE A 4 12.84 -6.13 -11.37
N HIS A 5 12.58 -4.84 -11.52
CA HIS A 5 13.59 -3.84 -11.81
C HIS A 5 14.54 -3.69 -10.62
N ARG A 6 15.82 -3.44 -10.88
CA ARG A 6 16.85 -3.30 -9.83
C ARG A 6 16.64 -2.09 -8.92
N ILE A 7 16.00 -1.04 -9.45
CA ILE A 7 15.58 0.11 -8.67
C ILE A 7 14.24 -0.22 -8.03
N CYS A 8 14.24 -0.27 -6.69
CA CYS A 8 13.08 -0.48 -5.84
C CYS A 8 13.19 0.44 -4.62
N GLY A 9 12.13 0.49 -3.81
CA GLY A 9 12.14 1.25 -2.57
C GLY A 9 13.16 0.68 -1.56
N LYS A 10 13.62 1.54 -0.66
CA LYS A 10 14.68 1.24 0.33
C LYS A 10 14.37 0.05 1.24
N GLN A 11 13.11 -0.35 1.37
CA GLN A 11 12.68 -1.46 2.21
C GLN A 11 12.48 -2.76 1.43
N ILE A 12 12.91 -2.83 0.16
CA ILE A 12 12.83 -4.03 -0.68
C ILE A 12 14.22 -4.63 -0.90
N SER A 13 14.30 -5.95 -0.67
CA SER A 13 15.36 -6.83 -1.14
C SER A 13 14.89 -7.59 -2.37
N LEU A 14 15.75 -7.67 -3.38
CA LEU A 14 15.51 -8.47 -4.58
C LEU A 14 16.36 -9.73 -4.52
N GLU A 15 15.70 -10.88 -4.56
CA GLU A 15 16.31 -12.21 -4.46
C GLU A 15 16.10 -13.00 -5.75
N ASN A 16 16.73 -14.18 -5.84
CA ASN A 16 16.54 -15.12 -6.94
C ASN A 16 16.75 -14.48 -8.32
N ASN A 17 17.84 -13.73 -8.51
CA ASN A 17 18.11 -13.02 -9.76
C ASN A 17 16.98 -12.05 -10.16
N CYS A 18 16.45 -11.33 -9.17
CA CYS A 18 15.36 -10.36 -9.28
C CYS A 18 14.01 -10.97 -9.67
N THR A 19 13.76 -12.25 -9.41
CA THR A 19 12.42 -12.85 -9.62
C THR A 19 11.57 -12.86 -8.35
N THR A 20 12.17 -12.54 -7.20
CA THR A 20 11.51 -12.44 -5.90
C THR A 20 11.78 -11.08 -5.29
N ALA A 21 10.74 -10.40 -4.82
CA ALA A 21 10.85 -9.16 -4.07
C ALA A 21 10.37 -9.42 -2.64
N LYS A 22 11.22 -9.12 -1.67
CA LYS A 22 10.96 -9.32 -0.24
C LYS A 22 11.13 -8.00 0.50
N ARG A 23 10.21 -7.67 1.40
CA ARG A 23 10.40 -6.52 2.28
C ARG A 23 11.40 -6.86 3.39
N LEU A 24 12.36 -5.98 3.65
CA LEU A 24 13.43 -6.21 4.65
C LEU A 24 12.92 -6.14 6.09
N ASN A 25 12.23 -5.05 6.45
CA ASN A 25 11.73 -4.81 7.81
C ASN A 25 10.19 -4.68 7.82
N PRO A 26 9.46 -5.77 7.50
CA PRO A 26 8.00 -5.73 7.34
C PRO A 26 7.22 -5.40 8.62
N THR A 27 7.87 -5.50 9.78
CA THR A 27 7.30 -5.22 11.11
C THR A 27 7.71 -3.87 11.69
N GLU A 28 8.63 -3.14 11.04
CA GLU A 28 9.19 -1.87 11.57
C GLU A 28 8.86 -0.65 10.73
N THR A 29 8.61 -0.80 9.43
CA THR A 29 8.16 0.31 8.57
C THR A 29 7.20 -0.16 7.49
N SER A 30 6.19 0.66 7.20
CA SER A 30 5.20 0.45 6.15
C SER A 30 5.48 1.23 4.86
N SER A 31 6.50 2.10 4.85
CA SER A 31 6.85 2.94 3.70
C SER A 31 7.98 2.34 2.86
N HIS A 32 8.24 2.90 1.68
CA HIS A 32 9.35 2.55 0.78
C HIS A 32 9.39 1.07 0.34
N GLY A 33 8.24 0.39 0.31
CA GLY A 33 8.11 -1.02 -0.09
C GLY A 33 7.64 -1.20 -1.53
N ILE A 34 8.05 -0.30 -2.43
CA ILE A 34 7.64 -0.31 -3.84
C ILE A 34 8.65 -1.10 -4.66
N CYS A 35 8.17 -1.97 -5.55
CA CYS A 35 8.99 -2.62 -6.57
C CYS A 35 8.31 -2.46 -7.93
N PHE A 36 9.11 -2.56 -8.99
CA PHE A 36 8.69 -2.35 -10.38
C PHE A 36 9.01 -3.57 -11.22
N THR A 37 8.29 -3.79 -12.31
CA THR A 37 8.70 -4.73 -13.35
C THR A 37 9.94 -4.22 -14.09
N ASN A 38 10.83 -5.11 -14.51
CA ASN A 38 12.05 -4.75 -15.25
C ASN A 38 11.78 -4.33 -16.71
N THR A 39 10.57 -4.57 -17.21
CA THR A 39 10.15 -4.23 -18.57
C THR A 39 8.74 -3.67 -18.55
N PRO A 40 8.42 -2.71 -19.42
CA PRO A 40 7.06 -2.20 -19.54
C PRO A 40 6.03 -3.28 -19.89
N LEU A 41 4.76 -2.91 -19.71
CA LEU A 41 3.64 -3.77 -20.03
C LEU A 41 3.41 -3.89 -21.52
N VAL A 42 3.24 -5.12 -21.98
CA VAL A 42 2.78 -5.41 -23.34
C VAL A 42 1.26 -5.54 -23.32
N ASN A 43 0.59 -4.85 -24.24
CA ASN A 43 -0.87 -4.91 -24.36
C ASN A 43 -1.35 -6.36 -24.54
N GLY A 44 -2.43 -6.72 -23.85
CA GLY A 44 -3.04 -8.05 -23.88
C GLY A 44 -2.25 -9.14 -23.15
N LYS A 45 -1.09 -8.82 -22.57
CA LYS A 45 -0.29 -9.78 -21.81
C LYS A 45 -0.57 -9.63 -20.31
N VAL A 46 -0.89 -10.75 -19.66
CA VAL A 46 -1.07 -10.81 -18.20
C VAL A 46 0.29 -10.97 -17.54
N TYR A 47 0.56 -10.12 -16.55
CA TYR A 47 1.75 -10.17 -15.70
C TYR A 47 1.31 -10.64 -14.33
N GLU A 48 1.84 -11.78 -13.89
CA GLU A 48 1.41 -12.46 -12.67
C GLU A 48 2.56 -12.56 -11.66
N ILE A 49 2.23 -12.34 -10.39
CA ILE A 49 3.11 -12.54 -9.24
C ILE A 49 2.44 -13.51 -8.27
N GLN A 50 3.23 -14.40 -7.67
CA GLN A 50 2.76 -15.28 -6.61
C GLN A 50 3.04 -14.65 -5.24
N VAL A 51 2.11 -14.85 -4.31
CA VAL A 51 2.19 -14.36 -2.95
C VAL A 51 2.88 -15.41 -2.09
N ASP A 52 4.20 -15.32 -1.95
CA ASP A 52 4.98 -16.38 -1.27
C ASP A 52 4.84 -16.36 0.27
N GLU A 53 4.74 -15.19 0.93
CA GLU A 53 4.74 -15.14 2.40
C GLU A 53 3.93 -13.98 3.00
N LEU A 54 2.74 -14.18 3.59
CA LEU A 54 1.92 -13.15 4.27
C LEU A 54 2.28 -12.95 5.74
N VAL A 55 2.47 -11.69 6.14
CA VAL A 55 2.45 -11.33 7.58
C VAL A 55 0.99 -11.35 8.03
N LYS A 56 0.65 -12.34 8.87
CA LYS A 56 -0.73 -12.69 9.29
C LYS A 56 -1.48 -11.55 9.98
N GLU A 57 -0.74 -10.57 10.45
CA GLU A 57 -1.17 -9.67 11.49
C GLU A 57 -1.48 -8.24 10.93
N TRP A 58 -1.39 -8.03 9.61
CA TRP A 58 -1.60 -6.75 8.92
C TRP A 58 -2.92 -5.95 9.13
N ILE A 59 -2.85 -4.62 9.28
CA ILE A 59 -4.01 -3.68 9.22
C ILE A 59 -4.16 -2.79 7.96
N PHE A 60 -3.23 -2.83 6.98
CA PHE A 60 -3.35 -2.13 5.68
C PHE A 60 -3.51 -3.12 4.53
N SER A 61 -3.60 -2.57 3.32
CA SER A 61 -3.88 -3.35 2.13
C SER A 61 -2.68 -3.53 1.23
N LEU A 62 -2.63 -4.67 0.55
CA LEU A 62 -1.82 -4.85 -0.66
C LEU A 62 -2.20 -3.79 -1.68
N SER A 63 -1.23 -3.43 -2.52
CA SER A 63 -1.52 -2.60 -3.69
C SER A 63 -0.92 -3.17 -4.96
N LEU A 64 -1.66 -3.06 -6.05
CA LEU A 64 -1.24 -3.49 -7.38
C LEU A 64 -1.64 -2.43 -8.39
N GLY A 65 -0.75 -2.04 -9.30
CA GLY A 65 -1.08 -0.98 -10.24
C GLY A 65 0.00 -0.64 -11.24
N VAL A 66 -0.29 0.31 -12.12
CA VAL A 66 0.62 0.81 -13.16
C VAL A 66 0.94 2.29 -12.95
N THR A 67 2.07 2.73 -13.50
CA THR A 67 2.48 4.13 -13.53
C THR A 67 3.29 4.43 -14.79
N THR A 68 3.31 5.68 -15.22
CA THR A 68 4.17 6.18 -16.31
C THR A 68 5.50 6.74 -15.80
N ASN A 69 5.67 6.88 -14.48
CA ASN A 69 6.91 7.38 -13.90
C ASN A 69 8.07 6.38 -14.09
N ILE A 70 9.29 6.92 -14.13
CA ILE A 70 10.52 6.14 -14.22
C ILE A 70 10.98 5.71 -12.81
N PRO A 71 11.12 4.42 -12.50
CA PRO A 71 11.64 3.90 -11.23
C PRO A 71 12.82 4.66 -10.58
N SER A 72 13.78 5.18 -11.36
CA SER A 72 14.91 5.97 -10.83
C SER A 72 14.48 7.18 -10.03
N ASP A 73 13.32 7.75 -10.34
CA ASP A 73 12.84 9.00 -9.76
C ASP A 73 11.99 8.75 -8.50
N LEU A 74 11.78 7.48 -8.12
CA LEU A 74 10.77 7.06 -7.16
C LEU A 74 11.34 6.43 -5.88
N THR A 75 12.67 6.45 -5.68
CA THR A 75 13.32 5.80 -4.53
C THR A 75 12.98 6.45 -3.19
N GLU A 76 12.56 7.72 -3.19
CA GLU A 76 12.12 8.46 -2.00
C GLU A 76 10.61 8.37 -1.75
N ILE A 77 9.86 7.63 -2.58
CA ILE A 77 8.42 7.52 -2.38
C ILE A 77 8.08 6.69 -1.15
N TYR A 78 7.39 7.32 -0.22
CA TYR A 78 6.93 6.73 1.02
C TYR A 78 5.77 5.74 0.78
N TRP A 79 4.78 6.12 -0.03
CA TRP A 79 3.59 5.30 -0.31
C TRP A 79 3.28 5.24 -1.79
N GLY A 80 3.10 4.02 -2.32
CA GLY A 80 2.82 3.82 -3.74
C GLY A 80 1.51 4.48 -4.19
N VAL A 81 0.50 4.51 -3.32
CA VAL A 81 -0.81 5.11 -3.62
C VAL A 81 -0.76 6.60 -3.88
N ASP A 82 0.24 7.31 -3.35
CA ASP A 82 0.40 8.76 -3.50
C ASP A 82 1.09 9.15 -4.82
N LEU A 83 1.56 8.18 -5.61
CA LEU A 83 2.20 8.46 -6.91
C LEU A 83 1.26 9.28 -7.79
N LYS A 84 1.81 10.33 -8.39
CA LYS A 84 1.20 10.96 -9.57
C LYS A 84 1.37 10.05 -10.78
N GLU A 85 0.54 10.26 -11.79
CA GLU A 85 0.52 9.45 -13.02
C GLU A 85 0.48 7.93 -12.74
N SER A 86 -0.47 7.54 -11.89
CA SER A 86 -0.60 6.16 -11.42
C SER A 86 -2.06 5.70 -11.36
N TRP A 87 -2.26 4.39 -11.52
CA TRP A 87 -3.54 3.70 -11.47
C TRP A 87 -3.37 2.44 -10.60
N ILE A 88 -3.85 2.49 -9.37
CA ILE A 88 -3.50 1.53 -8.32
C ILE A 88 -4.77 0.99 -7.66
N LEU A 89 -4.89 -0.33 -7.57
CA LEU A 89 -5.82 -1.00 -6.66
C LEU A 89 -5.13 -1.14 -5.31
N HIS A 90 -5.71 -0.60 -4.24
CA HIS A 90 -5.26 -0.75 -2.86
C HIS A 90 -6.39 -1.33 -2.03
N GLY A 91 -6.24 -2.57 -1.56
CA GLY A 91 -7.35 -3.32 -0.96
C GLY A 91 -8.45 -3.54 -1.98
N ASN A 92 -9.60 -2.89 -1.78
CA ASN A 92 -10.68 -2.84 -2.77
C ASN A 92 -10.91 -1.42 -3.36
N SER A 93 -10.02 -0.48 -3.08
CA SER A 93 -10.16 0.92 -3.50
C SER A 93 -9.28 1.22 -4.71
N LEU A 94 -9.83 1.92 -5.70
CA LEU A 94 -9.12 2.35 -6.91
C LEU A 94 -8.57 3.75 -6.70
N TYR A 95 -7.26 3.90 -6.86
CA TYR A 95 -6.52 5.15 -6.77
C TYR A 95 -6.07 5.58 -8.16
N LYS A 96 -6.27 6.86 -8.47
CA LYS A 96 -5.69 7.53 -9.63
C LYS A 96 -4.97 8.80 -9.18
N ASN A 97 -3.67 8.90 -9.45
CA ASN A 97 -2.84 10.07 -9.14
C ASN A 97 -2.88 10.51 -7.66
N GLY A 98 -2.89 9.57 -6.71
CA GLY A 98 -3.00 9.88 -5.28
C GLY A 98 -4.42 10.06 -4.76
N LYS A 99 -5.46 9.87 -5.58
CA LYS A 99 -6.86 10.09 -5.17
C LYS A 99 -7.69 8.83 -5.35
N ILE A 100 -8.53 8.53 -4.37
CA ILE A 100 -9.53 7.46 -4.47
C ILE A 100 -10.59 7.88 -5.49
N ILE A 101 -10.85 7.04 -6.49
CA ILE A 101 -11.85 7.28 -7.54
C ILE A 101 -13.02 6.30 -7.50
N GLY A 102 -12.95 5.26 -6.66
CA GLY A 102 -14.02 4.28 -6.56
C GLY A 102 -13.58 3.01 -5.83
N SER A 103 -14.47 2.02 -5.84
CA SER A 103 -14.20 0.68 -5.33
C SER A 103 -14.24 -0.34 -6.46
N TYR A 104 -13.63 -1.50 -6.22
CA TYR A 104 -13.50 -2.58 -7.19
C TYR A 104 -13.91 -3.91 -6.56
N SER A 105 -14.29 -4.87 -7.41
CA SER A 105 -14.83 -6.17 -6.99
C SER A 105 -13.76 -7.03 -6.31
N LEU A 106 -12.53 -7.00 -6.81
CA LEU A 106 -11.39 -7.67 -6.20
C LEU A 106 -10.93 -6.89 -4.97
N ASN A 107 -10.81 -7.61 -3.84
CA ASN A 107 -10.29 -7.06 -2.60
C ASN A 107 -8.96 -7.75 -2.26
N LEU A 108 -7.87 -7.00 -2.39
CA LEU A 108 -6.53 -7.51 -2.12
C LEU A 108 -6.30 -7.85 -0.63
N ASN A 109 -7.19 -7.44 0.28
CA ASN A 109 -7.12 -7.83 1.70
C ASN A 109 -7.54 -9.27 1.95
N LYS A 110 -8.13 -9.93 0.95
CA LYS A 110 -8.56 -11.34 1.03
C LYS A 110 -7.54 -12.31 0.45
N VAL A 111 -6.45 -11.80 -0.12
CA VAL A 111 -5.40 -12.58 -0.76
C VAL A 111 -4.63 -13.39 0.27
N GLN A 112 -4.31 -14.64 -0.07
CA GLN A 112 -3.64 -15.62 0.78
C GLN A 112 -2.26 -16.02 0.23
N VAL A 113 -1.48 -16.73 1.04
CA VAL A 113 -0.20 -17.30 0.57
C VAL A 113 -0.51 -18.34 -0.49
N GLY A 114 0.24 -18.31 -1.59
CA GLY A 114 0.03 -19.16 -2.76
C GLY A 114 -0.90 -18.55 -3.81
N ASP A 115 -1.67 -17.50 -3.46
CA ASP A 115 -2.48 -16.79 -4.46
C ASP A 115 -1.57 -16.10 -5.49
N LYS A 116 -2.12 -15.98 -6.69
CA LYS A 116 -1.49 -15.35 -7.84
C LYS A 116 -2.26 -14.09 -8.20
N LEU A 117 -1.57 -12.96 -8.10
CA LEU A 117 -2.11 -11.67 -8.50
C LEU A 117 -1.61 -11.31 -9.89
N GLY A 118 -2.54 -11.01 -10.78
CA GLY A 118 -2.22 -10.63 -12.15
C GLY A 118 -2.70 -9.22 -12.49
N ILE A 119 -2.09 -8.66 -13.52
CA ILE A 119 -2.44 -7.34 -14.04
C ILE A 119 -2.18 -7.31 -15.55
N MET A 120 -3.12 -6.71 -16.29
CA MET A 120 -3.05 -6.62 -17.74
C MET A 120 -3.52 -5.24 -18.20
N LYS A 121 -2.74 -4.62 -19.08
CA LYS A 121 -3.23 -3.53 -19.93
C LYS A 121 -3.84 -4.14 -21.17
N ALA A 122 -5.13 -3.95 -21.38
CA ALA A 122 -5.81 -4.38 -22.59
C ALA A 122 -5.49 -3.45 -23.77
N SER A 123 -5.72 -3.93 -24.99
CA SER A 123 -5.51 -3.16 -26.22
C SER A 123 -6.48 -1.98 -26.38
N ASP A 124 -7.61 -2.01 -25.68
CA ASP A 124 -8.59 -0.91 -25.62
C ASP A 124 -8.24 0.16 -24.55
N SER A 125 -6.99 0.16 -24.08
CA SER A 125 -6.49 1.09 -23.06
C SER A 125 -7.24 1.01 -21.74
N THR A 126 -7.69 -0.20 -21.37
CA THR A 126 -8.21 -0.51 -20.04
C THR A 126 -7.23 -1.31 -19.21
N LEU A 127 -7.36 -1.23 -17.88
CA LEU A 127 -6.55 -2.00 -16.92
C LEU A 127 -7.43 -3.00 -16.20
N HIS A 128 -6.97 -4.24 -16.19
CA HIS A 128 -7.65 -5.38 -15.57
C HIS A 128 -6.75 -5.99 -14.50
N PHE A 129 -7.35 -6.45 -13.41
CA PHE A 129 -6.67 -7.21 -12.36
C PHE A 129 -7.17 -8.65 -12.34
N TYR A 130 -6.27 -9.57 -12.03
CA TYR A 130 -6.53 -10.99 -12.00
C TYR A 130 -6.23 -11.57 -10.62
N LEU A 131 -7.01 -12.56 -10.20
CA LEU A 131 -6.71 -13.41 -9.06
C LEU A 131 -6.78 -14.87 -9.49
N ASN A 132 -5.68 -15.61 -9.34
CA ASN A 132 -5.58 -17.03 -9.72
C ASN A 132 -6.03 -17.30 -11.17
N GLY A 133 -5.63 -16.41 -12.09
CA GLY A 133 -5.97 -16.47 -13.51
C GLY A 133 -7.37 -15.96 -13.88
N ILE A 134 -8.20 -15.56 -12.91
CA ILE A 134 -9.56 -15.05 -13.15
C ILE A 134 -9.53 -13.54 -13.33
N ASP A 135 -10.05 -13.02 -14.46
CA ASP A 135 -10.22 -11.60 -14.71
C ASP A 135 -11.36 -11.02 -13.86
N HIS A 136 -11.10 -9.94 -13.11
CA HIS A 136 -12.10 -9.24 -12.31
C HIS A 136 -12.75 -8.05 -13.04
N GLY A 137 -12.48 -7.91 -14.34
CA GLY A 137 -13.05 -6.91 -15.23
C GLY A 137 -12.29 -5.59 -15.20
N LYS A 138 -12.86 -4.59 -15.87
CA LYS A 138 -12.22 -3.28 -16.04
C LYS A 138 -12.13 -2.52 -14.72
N ALA A 139 -10.91 -2.22 -14.29
CA ALA A 139 -10.63 -1.35 -13.13
C ALA A 139 -10.43 0.11 -13.53
N PHE A 140 -9.71 0.36 -14.64
CA PHE A 140 -9.47 1.71 -15.15
C PHE A 140 -9.65 1.76 -16.66
N SER A 141 -9.95 2.94 -17.19
CA SER A 141 -10.05 3.23 -18.63
C SER A 141 -9.16 4.42 -19.00
N ASN A 142 -8.95 4.59 -20.31
CA ASN A 142 -8.19 5.69 -20.89
C ASN A 142 -6.75 5.75 -20.33
N LEU A 143 -6.12 4.59 -20.20
CA LEU A 143 -4.71 4.53 -19.85
C LEU A 143 -3.85 5.03 -21.04
N PRO A 144 -2.73 5.72 -20.79
CA PRO A 144 -1.80 6.15 -21.83
C PRO A 144 -1.36 4.98 -22.73
N GLU A 145 -1.12 5.27 -24.00
CA GLU A 145 -0.63 4.26 -24.95
C GLU A 145 0.85 3.93 -24.68
N GLU A 146 1.63 4.97 -24.38
CA GLU A 146 3.05 4.86 -24.03
C GLU A 146 3.23 4.67 -22.51
N PHE A 147 3.20 3.42 -22.06
CA PHE A 147 3.85 3.06 -20.78
C PHE A 147 5.36 2.84 -20.94
N ALA A 148 5.91 3.03 -22.14
CA ALA A 148 7.04 2.23 -22.60
C ALA A 148 7.90 2.87 -23.72
N THR A 149 8.59 4.00 -23.49
CA THR A 149 9.69 4.44 -24.41
C THR A 149 10.65 5.51 -23.87
N ARG A 150 10.74 5.71 -22.55
CA ARG A 150 11.99 6.21 -21.94
C ARG A 150 12.62 5.05 -21.22
N ALA A 151 13.82 4.67 -21.63
CA ALA A 151 14.60 3.59 -21.05
C ALA A 151 14.53 3.66 -19.51
N GLY A 152 13.72 2.78 -18.91
CA GLY A 152 13.52 2.76 -17.45
C GLY A 152 12.10 3.00 -16.95
N ALA A 153 11.09 3.34 -17.77
CA ALA A 153 9.68 3.42 -17.34
C ALA A 153 9.08 2.01 -17.08
N GLY A 154 9.44 1.42 -15.94
CA GLY A 154 8.86 0.17 -15.45
C GLY A 154 7.49 0.43 -14.83
N ALA A 155 6.42 0.29 -15.60
CA ALA A 155 5.09 0.15 -15.03
C ALA A 155 5.01 -1.20 -14.31
N GLN A 156 5.10 -1.23 -12.96
CA GLN A 156 4.11 -1.90 -12.11
C GLN A 156 4.48 -2.02 -10.65
N VAL A 157 3.60 -1.50 -9.78
CA VAL A 157 3.70 -1.62 -8.34
C VAL A 157 3.16 -2.98 -7.90
N ALA A 158 4.00 -3.85 -7.34
CA ALA A 158 3.56 -4.93 -6.46
C ALA A 158 3.89 -4.52 -5.02
N ILE A 159 2.92 -3.93 -4.31
CA ILE A 159 3.00 -3.76 -2.86
C ILE A 159 2.55 -5.09 -2.27
N ILE A 160 3.53 -5.93 -1.98
CA ILE A 160 3.39 -7.10 -1.12
C ILE A 160 3.74 -6.65 0.32
N LYS A 161 2.71 -6.50 1.18
CA LYS A 161 2.72 -6.71 2.65
C LYS A 161 3.35 -5.63 3.55
N ALA A 162 3.25 -5.71 4.88
CA ALA A 162 2.14 -6.03 5.79
C ALA A 162 2.52 -5.63 7.22
N HIS A 163 1.86 -4.63 7.82
CA HIS A 163 2.15 -4.17 9.19
C HIS A 163 1.11 -4.58 10.23
N ASN A 164 1.59 -5.29 11.24
CA ASN A 164 1.17 -5.05 12.61
C ASN A 164 2.22 -4.16 13.27
N PHE A 165 1.81 -3.32 14.21
CA PHE A 165 2.75 -2.72 15.15
C PHE A 165 3.20 -3.84 16.11
N SER A 166 4.50 -4.10 16.24
CA SER A 166 4.94 -5.15 17.17
C SER A 166 4.46 -4.85 18.59
N GLY A 167 3.80 -5.82 19.24
CA GLY A 167 3.38 -5.70 20.64
C GLY A 167 1.98 -5.12 20.83
N ARG A 168 1.54 -5.09 22.10
CA ARG A 168 0.22 -4.57 22.47
C ARG A 168 0.22 -3.06 22.27
N PRO A 169 -0.91 -2.42 21.91
CA PRO A 169 -0.96 -0.97 21.83
C PRO A 169 -0.48 -0.26 23.09
N ALA A 170 -0.60 -0.88 24.28
CA ALA A 170 -0.04 -0.34 25.52
C ALA A 170 1.49 -0.20 25.51
N ASP A 171 2.20 -1.01 24.72
CA ASP A 171 3.67 -1.06 24.66
C ASP A 171 4.24 -0.17 23.55
N TRP A 172 3.39 0.48 22.74
CA TRP A 172 3.86 1.31 21.63
C TRP A 172 4.59 2.55 22.13
N ASN A 173 5.70 2.88 21.48
CA ASN A 173 6.38 4.15 21.68
C ASN A 173 5.71 5.26 20.84
N VAL A 174 6.16 6.50 21.02
CA VAL A 174 5.63 7.68 20.31
C VAL A 174 5.76 7.55 18.79
N GLN A 175 6.85 6.97 18.30
CA GLN A 175 7.09 6.77 16.88
C GLN A 175 6.09 5.77 16.28
N THR A 176 5.83 4.67 16.97
CA THR A 176 4.83 3.66 16.59
C THR A 176 3.41 4.26 16.57
N VAL A 177 3.06 5.11 17.54
CA VAL A 177 1.79 5.85 17.52
C VAL A 177 1.71 6.81 16.33
N CYS A 178 2.79 7.54 16.04
CA CYS A 178 2.82 8.44 14.88
C CYS A 178 2.60 7.69 13.57
N GLU A 179 3.20 6.52 13.41
CA GLU A 179 3.00 5.65 12.27
C GLU A 179 1.57 5.13 12.19
N PHE A 180 0.98 4.74 13.34
CA PHE A 180 -0.42 4.38 13.42
C PHE A 180 -1.36 5.51 13.00
N ILE A 181 -1.20 6.72 13.53
CA ILE A 181 -2.05 7.85 13.13
C ILE A 181 -1.84 8.20 11.65
N LYS A 182 -0.59 8.20 11.17
CA LYS A 182 -0.26 8.51 9.77
C LYS A 182 -0.90 7.52 8.78
N SER A 183 -1.09 6.30 9.22
CA SER A 183 -1.60 5.22 8.41
C SER A 183 -3.12 5.26 8.18
N ILE A 184 -3.85 6.03 8.98
CA ILE A 184 -5.29 6.19 8.87
C ILE A 184 -5.59 7.26 7.81
N PRO A 185 -6.50 7.00 6.85
CA PRO A 185 -6.82 7.96 5.79
C PRO A 185 -7.14 9.35 6.34
N ASN A 186 -6.52 10.38 5.74
CA ASN A 186 -6.66 11.79 6.09
C ASN A 186 -6.17 12.17 7.51
N CYS A 187 -5.48 11.28 8.23
CA CYS A 187 -4.97 11.58 9.58
C CYS A 187 -3.49 12.04 9.59
N ALA A 188 -2.78 11.97 8.46
CA ALA A 188 -1.40 12.43 8.33
C ALA A 188 -1.12 13.86 8.84
N PRO A 189 -2.00 14.87 8.64
CA PRO A 189 -1.76 16.22 9.16
C PRO A 189 -1.69 16.33 10.68
N TYR A 190 -2.23 15.36 11.42
CA TYR A 190 -2.31 15.41 12.88
C TYR A 190 -1.10 14.75 13.56
N VAL A 191 -0.27 14.02 12.81
CA VAL A 191 0.84 13.21 13.33
C VAL A 191 1.85 14.03 14.12
N GLU A 192 2.18 15.25 13.67
CA GLU A 192 3.11 16.13 14.38
C GLU A 192 2.59 16.51 15.77
N LYS A 193 1.26 16.63 15.92
CA LYS A 193 0.64 16.94 17.21
C LYS A 193 0.73 15.75 18.16
N PHE A 194 0.52 14.53 17.68
CA PHE A 194 0.77 13.32 18.49
C PHE A 194 2.25 13.20 18.90
N ARG A 195 3.17 13.61 18.02
CA ARG A 195 4.60 13.61 18.33
C ARG A 195 4.97 14.68 19.37
N SER A 196 4.48 15.91 19.19
CA SER A 196 4.78 17.02 20.11
C SER A 196 4.26 16.77 21.52
N GLU A 197 3.06 16.19 21.61
CA GLU A 197 2.43 15.80 22.88
C GLU A 197 2.99 14.49 23.45
N GLN A 198 4.01 13.90 22.83
CA GLN A 198 4.67 12.66 23.27
C GLN A 198 3.69 11.51 23.52
N VAL A 199 2.66 11.39 22.66
CA VAL A 199 1.62 10.38 22.83
C VAL A 199 2.19 9.00 22.52
N ASN A 200 2.45 8.22 23.56
CA ASN A 200 2.79 6.80 23.44
C ASN A 200 1.52 5.95 23.41
N GLY A 201 1.69 4.64 23.27
CA GLY A 201 0.60 3.68 23.12
C GLY A 201 -0.38 3.62 24.28
N ALA A 202 0.13 3.64 25.52
CA ALA A 202 -0.69 3.71 26.72
C ALA A 202 -1.51 5.00 26.79
N ALA A 203 -0.91 6.14 26.43
CA ALA A 203 -1.61 7.41 26.35
C ALA A 203 -2.69 7.38 25.25
N LEU A 204 -2.37 6.84 24.07
CA LEU A 204 -3.30 6.69 22.96
C LEU A 204 -4.55 5.87 23.34
N LEU A 205 -4.37 4.79 24.12
CA LEU A 205 -5.48 3.97 24.62
C LEU A 205 -6.38 4.70 25.63
N ALA A 206 -5.84 5.70 26.33
CA ALA A 206 -6.60 6.50 27.29
C ALA A 206 -7.38 7.63 26.62
N LEU A 207 -7.00 8.02 25.39
CA LEU A 207 -7.69 9.07 24.64
C LEU A 207 -9.05 8.58 24.13
N ASP A 208 -10.08 9.40 24.34
CA ASP A 208 -11.38 9.19 23.74
C ASP A 208 -11.62 10.11 22.52
N LYS A 209 -12.77 9.92 21.87
CA LYS A 209 -13.17 10.72 20.70
C LYS A 209 -13.33 12.22 21.01
N LYS A 210 -13.57 12.59 22.27
CA LYS A 210 -13.68 13.99 22.72
C LYS A 210 -12.27 14.57 22.87
N ASP A 211 -11.34 13.82 23.45
CA ASP A 211 -9.95 14.25 23.59
C ASP A 211 -9.30 14.51 22.22
N LEU A 212 -9.53 13.60 21.27
CA LEU A 212 -9.07 13.75 19.88
C LEU A 212 -9.65 14.99 19.20
N LYS A 213 -10.87 15.40 19.55
CA LYS A 213 -11.48 16.61 18.99
C LYS A 213 -10.96 17.88 19.65
N GLU A 214 -10.91 17.90 20.97
CA GLU A 214 -10.63 19.11 21.75
C GLU A 214 -9.14 19.39 21.84
N PHE A 215 -8.32 18.37 22.13
CA PHE A 215 -6.88 18.52 22.26
C PHE A 215 -6.15 18.36 20.94
N PHE A 216 -6.57 17.43 20.08
CA PHE A 216 -5.91 17.19 18.78
C PHE A 216 -6.53 17.95 17.62
N GLU A 217 -7.60 18.73 17.87
CA GLU A 217 -8.33 19.52 16.86
C GLU A 217 -8.80 18.68 15.66
N MET A 218 -9.08 17.40 15.89
CA MET A 218 -9.54 16.50 14.84
C MET A 218 -11.05 16.66 14.61
N PRO A 219 -11.52 16.65 13.34
CA PRO A 219 -12.93 16.48 13.04
C PRO A 219 -13.48 15.19 13.67
N LEU A 220 -14.73 15.22 14.14
CA LEU A 220 -15.38 14.06 14.79
C LEU A 220 -15.28 12.78 13.96
N GLY A 221 -15.42 12.87 12.64
CA GLY A 221 -15.30 11.71 11.75
C GLY A 221 -13.91 11.08 11.77
N LEU A 222 -12.84 11.88 11.85
CA LEU A 222 -11.48 11.38 11.94
C LEU A 222 -11.18 10.82 13.34
N ALA A 223 -11.65 11.50 14.40
CA ALA A 223 -11.54 10.99 15.77
C ALA A 223 -12.20 9.61 15.93
N VAL A 224 -13.41 9.44 15.38
CA VAL A 224 -14.09 8.14 15.35
C VAL A 224 -13.29 7.10 14.57
N ASN A 225 -12.71 7.48 13.43
CA ASN A 225 -11.87 6.56 12.63
C ASN A 225 -10.64 6.09 13.41
N VAL A 226 -9.95 6.97 14.14
CA VAL A 226 -8.80 6.59 15.00
C VAL A 226 -9.22 5.55 16.03
N CYS A 227 -10.27 5.83 16.82
CA CYS A 227 -10.75 4.88 17.82
C CYS A 227 -11.18 3.53 17.22
N LEU A 228 -11.82 3.54 16.04
CA LEU A 228 -12.24 2.30 15.36
C LEU A 228 -11.04 1.49 14.88
N HIS A 229 -10.01 2.14 14.33
CA HIS A 229 -8.79 1.43 13.90
C HIS A 229 -8.05 0.85 15.10
N LEU A 230 -8.01 1.56 16.23
CA LEU A 230 -7.34 1.10 17.45
C LEU A 230 -8.08 -0.11 18.06
N LYS A 231 -9.42 -0.05 18.14
CA LYS A 231 -10.23 -1.19 18.62
C LYS A 231 -10.07 -2.43 17.74
N LYS A 232 -10.13 -2.26 16.42
CA LYS A 232 -9.88 -3.36 15.47
C LYS A 232 -8.49 -3.95 15.65
N TYR A 233 -7.51 -3.10 15.97
CA TYR A 233 -6.16 -3.55 16.28
C TYR A 233 -6.13 -4.40 17.56
N GLU A 234 -6.75 -3.93 18.64
CA GLU A 234 -6.82 -4.68 19.91
C GLU A 234 -7.55 -6.01 19.78
N GLU A 235 -8.68 -6.05 19.04
CA GLU A 235 -9.44 -7.28 18.79
C GLU A 235 -8.64 -8.32 18.01
N LYS A 236 -7.73 -7.89 17.13
CA LYS A 236 -6.90 -8.77 16.33
C LYS A 236 -5.69 -9.33 17.09
N ASN A 237 -5.29 -8.68 18.19
CA ASN A 237 -4.06 -8.94 18.93
C ASN A 237 -4.29 -9.39 20.39
N LYS A 238 -5.52 -9.83 20.71
CA LYS A 238 -5.90 -10.55 21.93
C LYS A 238 -5.79 -12.05 21.72
#